data_AF-A0A7J6CUD6-F1
#
_entry.id   AF-A0A7J6CUD6-F1
#
_cell.length_a   1.000
_cell.length_b   1.000
_cell.length_c   1.000
_cell.angle_alpha   90.00
_cell.angle_beta   90.00
_cell.angle_gamma   90.00
#
_symmetry.space_group_name_H-M   'P 1'
#
loop_
_entity.id
_entity.type
_entity.pdbx_description
1 polymer ?
#
loop_
_entity_poly.entity_id
_entity_poly.type
_entity_poly.pdbx_seq_one_letter_code
_entity_poly.pdbx_strand_id
1 'polypeptide(L)'
;MSDDDLHKTVAEIQNLYPNSGYRMMHGHLSSRGVKVQTLSLRTIRRRQYSVPTPKAMWHIDGNHKLIRWRIVVHGGIDGFSRMIVYLKAATKINARTGIYNYRIERPWRDDYDHVLDLFSCLFLDLEADGTLNPDNEVHLFALHWTYLPQLQRHLAIFQEVDDDYGVDWEGPHSCEEEGVTIPEVQLTLELTNEEIASLPHPEVPLLNSVQIYLDTVN
;
A
#
# COMPACT_ATOMS: atom_id res chain seq x y z
N MET A 1 -6.70 3.17 37.27
CA MET A 1 -6.30 4.55 36.91
C MET A 1 -7.50 5.21 36.26
N SER A 2 -7.81 6.46 36.59
CA SER A 2 -8.90 7.19 35.93
C SER A 2 -8.49 7.56 34.50
N ASP A 3 -9.47 7.80 33.61
CA ASP A 3 -9.21 8.24 32.23
C ASP A 3 -8.48 9.61 32.20
N ASP A 4 -8.83 10.50 33.13
CA ASP A 4 -8.15 11.79 33.32
C ASP A 4 -6.69 11.64 33.76
N ASP A 5 -6.40 10.65 34.60
CA ASP A 5 -5.03 10.36 35.04
C ASP A 5 -4.21 9.73 33.91
N LEU A 6 -4.85 8.93 33.04
CA LEU A 6 -4.24 8.41 31.82
C LEU A 6 -3.87 9.52 30.86
N HIS A 7 -4.78 10.45 30.60
CA HIS A 7 -4.54 11.57 29.70
C HIS A 7 -3.40 12.47 30.18
N LYS A 8 -3.31 12.76 31.49
CA LYS A 8 -2.18 13.50 32.07
C LYS A 8 -0.86 12.76 31.86
N THR A 9 -0.83 11.46 32.15
CA THR A 9 0.37 10.62 32.00
C THR A 9 0.84 10.57 30.54
N VAL A 10 -0.09 10.45 29.59
CA VAL A 10 0.21 10.46 28.15
C VAL A 10 0.75 11.82 27.71
N ALA A 11 0.14 12.92 28.16
CA ALA A 11 0.60 14.28 27.84
C ALA A 11 2.01 14.56 28.38
N GLU A 12 2.33 14.09 29.58
CA GLU A 12 3.69 14.18 30.14
C GLU A 12 4.73 13.44 29.28
N ILE A 13 4.43 12.20 28.87
CA ILE A 13 5.34 11.40 28.03
C ILE A 13 5.51 12.04 26.65
N GLN A 14 4.44 12.59 26.07
CA GLN A 14 4.50 13.32 24.80
C GLN A 14 5.34 14.59 24.91
N ASN A 15 5.27 15.33 26.01
CA ASN A 15 6.12 16.51 26.22
C ASN A 15 7.59 16.15 26.39
N LEU A 16 7.90 15.04 27.08
CA LEU A 16 9.27 14.55 27.25
C LEU A 16 9.84 13.96 25.96
N TYR A 17 8.98 13.33 25.15
CA TYR A 17 9.37 12.63 23.93
C TYR A 17 8.40 12.98 22.77
N PRO A 18 8.56 14.17 22.16
CA PRO A 18 7.58 14.72 21.19
C PRO A 18 7.41 13.89 19.91
N ASN A 19 8.40 13.08 19.55
CA ASN A 19 8.36 12.21 18.36
C ASN A 19 7.99 10.74 18.69
N SER A 20 7.56 10.47 19.93
CA SER A 20 7.21 9.11 20.36
C SER A 20 5.89 8.64 19.75
N GLY A 21 5.98 7.70 18.82
CA GLY A 21 4.82 6.98 18.29
C GLY A 21 4.15 6.07 19.33
N TYR A 22 2.95 5.59 19.02
CA TYR A 22 2.11 4.82 19.96
C TYR A 22 2.79 3.57 20.55
N ARG A 23 3.70 2.91 19.80
CA ARG A 23 4.47 1.75 20.30
C ARG A 23 5.42 2.14 21.42
N MET A 24 6.10 3.28 21.29
CA MET A 24 6.98 3.80 22.35
C MET A 24 6.15 4.31 23.53
N MET A 25 5.03 4.97 23.25
CA MET A 25 4.06 5.39 24.28
C MET A 25 3.57 4.20 25.12
N HIS A 26 3.20 3.10 24.46
CA HIS A 26 2.82 1.87 25.13
C HIS A 26 3.96 1.29 25.98
N GLY A 27 5.20 1.36 25.50
CA GLY A 27 6.39 0.97 26.28
C GLY A 27 6.58 1.81 27.55
N HIS A 28 6.47 3.14 27.45
CA HIS A 28 6.57 4.05 28.60
C HIS A 28 5.44 3.85 29.62
N LEU A 29 4.23 3.57 29.15
CA LEU A 29 3.10 3.26 30.04
C LEU A 29 3.28 1.91 30.71
N SER A 30 3.76 0.91 29.96
CA SER A 30 4.06 -0.43 30.49
C SER A 30 5.16 -0.41 31.54
N SER A 31 6.22 0.39 31.35
CA SER A 31 7.30 0.53 32.35
C SER A 31 6.85 1.24 33.62
N ARG A 32 5.79 2.06 33.54
CA ARG A 32 5.12 2.70 34.69
C ARG A 32 4.03 1.81 35.31
N GLY A 33 3.91 0.55 34.88
CA GLY A 33 2.91 -0.40 35.40
C GLY A 33 1.48 -0.14 34.91
N VAL A 34 1.30 0.74 33.93
CA VAL A 34 -0.01 1.07 33.37
C VAL A 34 -0.32 0.15 32.20
N LYS A 35 -1.30 -0.74 32.40
CA LYS A 35 -1.83 -1.60 31.32
C LYS A 35 -3.00 -0.90 30.66
N VAL A 36 -2.84 -0.52 29.39
CA VAL A 36 -3.91 0.08 28.57
C VAL A 36 -4.18 -0.84 27.40
N GLN A 37 -5.45 -1.05 27.05
CA GLN A 37 -5.78 -1.72 25.78
C GLN A 37 -5.21 -0.90 24.63
N THR A 38 -4.50 -1.54 23.71
CA THR A 38 -3.90 -0.92 22.52
C THR A 38 -4.88 -0.02 21.76
N LEU A 39 -6.17 -0.35 21.78
CA LEU A 39 -7.26 0.42 21.17
C LEU A 39 -7.50 1.79 21.81
N SER A 40 -7.30 1.94 23.12
CA SER A 40 -7.50 3.22 23.84
C SER A 40 -6.35 4.21 23.62
N LEU A 41 -5.13 3.72 23.35
CA LEU A 41 -3.97 4.54 22.95
C LEU A 41 -3.87 4.79 21.44
N ARG A 42 -4.73 4.14 20.64
CA ARG A 42 -4.74 4.21 19.18
C ARG A 42 -5.41 5.46 18.64
N THR A 43 -6.03 6.28 19.49
CA THR A 43 -6.62 7.56 19.07
C THR A 43 -5.51 8.58 18.83
N ILE A 44 -4.74 8.38 17.75
CA ILE A 44 -3.90 9.40 17.16
C ILE A 44 -4.85 10.55 16.81
N ARG A 45 -4.70 11.70 17.49
CA ARG A 45 -5.37 12.95 17.11
C ARG A 45 -4.80 13.41 15.78
N ARG A 46 -5.38 12.92 14.69
CA ARG A 46 -5.01 13.31 13.33
C ARG A 46 -5.52 14.71 13.04
N ARG A 47 -4.79 15.46 12.22
CA ARG A 47 -5.22 16.80 11.78
C ARG A 47 -6.43 16.64 10.88
N GLN A 48 -7.56 17.22 11.27
CA GLN A 48 -8.69 17.40 10.37
C GLN A 48 -8.38 18.61 9.47
N TYR A 49 -8.31 18.37 8.17
CA TYR A 49 -8.16 19.42 7.17
C TYR A 49 -9.28 19.24 6.14
N SER A 50 -9.78 20.37 5.63
CA SER A 50 -10.68 20.41 4.50
C SER A 50 -9.87 20.83 3.29
N VAL A 51 -10.00 20.10 2.19
CA VAL A 51 -9.52 20.53 0.89
C VAL A 51 -10.66 21.33 0.23
N PRO A 52 -10.38 22.43 -0.49
CA PRO A 52 -11.43 23.29 -1.03
C PRO A 52 -12.12 22.72 -2.27
N THR A 53 -11.41 21.98 -3.12
CA THR A 53 -11.95 21.44 -4.40
C THR A 53 -11.32 20.08 -4.73
N PRO A 54 -11.99 19.24 -5.55
CA PRO A 54 -11.37 18.05 -6.14
C PRO A 54 -10.06 18.38 -6.85
N LYS A 55 -9.13 17.41 -6.90
CA LYS A 55 -7.80 17.50 -7.53
C LYS A 55 -6.85 18.55 -6.95
N ALA A 56 -7.27 19.35 -5.96
CA ALA A 56 -6.40 20.37 -5.35
C ALA A 56 -5.30 19.78 -4.45
N MET A 57 -5.48 18.56 -3.96
CA MET A 57 -4.49 17.86 -3.14
C MET A 57 -4.68 16.36 -3.22
N TRP A 58 -3.61 15.61 -3.52
CA TRP A 58 -3.61 14.16 -3.44
C TRP A 58 -2.76 13.67 -2.27
N HIS A 59 -3.18 12.59 -1.63
CA HIS A 59 -2.39 11.87 -0.65
C HIS A 59 -1.94 10.55 -1.24
N ILE A 60 -0.63 10.30 -1.25
CA ILE A 60 -0.04 9.08 -1.77
C ILE A 60 0.60 8.32 -0.62
N ASP A 61 0.33 7.02 -0.51
CA ASP A 61 0.96 6.14 0.47
C ASP A 61 1.29 4.76 -0.14
N GLY A 62 2.26 4.09 0.47
CA GLY A 62 2.67 2.73 0.12
C GLY A 62 2.08 1.70 1.08
N ASN A 63 1.40 0.69 0.54
CA ASN A 63 1.03 -0.52 1.27
C ASN A 63 2.13 -1.58 1.11
N HIS A 64 2.75 -1.92 2.25
CA HIS A 64 3.88 -2.83 2.32
C HIS A 64 3.48 -4.25 2.74
N LYS A 65 2.19 -4.64 2.65
CA LYS A 65 1.74 -5.99 3.04
C LYS A 65 2.48 -7.10 2.27
N LEU A 66 2.74 -6.89 0.98
CA LEU A 66 3.44 -7.83 0.11
C LEU A 66 4.96 -7.58 0.01
N ILE A 67 5.53 -6.79 0.92
CA ILE A 67 6.95 -6.38 0.83
C ILE A 67 7.93 -7.55 0.90
N ARG A 68 7.54 -8.66 1.56
CA ARG A 68 8.33 -9.90 1.62
C ARG A 68 8.68 -10.44 0.24
N TRP A 69 7.78 -10.27 -0.73
CA TRP A 69 7.95 -10.69 -2.12
C TRP A 69 8.40 -9.56 -3.03
N ARG A 70 8.97 -8.48 -2.46
CA ARG A 70 9.39 -7.27 -3.17
C ARG A 70 8.25 -6.60 -3.97
N ILE A 71 7.00 -6.71 -3.51
CA ILE A 71 5.86 -6.02 -4.11
C ILE A 71 5.34 -4.95 -3.15
N VAL A 72 5.19 -3.72 -3.65
CA VAL A 72 4.59 -2.60 -2.92
C VAL A 72 3.42 -2.05 -3.72
N VAL A 73 2.27 -1.89 -3.06
CA VAL A 73 1.10 -1.29 -3.68
C VAL A 73 1.04 0.18 -3.30
N HIS A 74 1.17 1.06 -4.28
CA HIS A 74 1.07 2.50 -4.09
C HIS A 74 -0.36 2.94 -4.38
N GLY A 75 -0.97 3.60 -3.41
CA GLY A 75 -2.31 4.17 -3.53
C GLY A 75 -2.25 5.69 -3.44
N GLY A 76 -3.04 6.37 -4.27
CA GLY A 76 -3.27 7.80 -4.22
C GLY A 76 -4.75 8.08 -3.99
N ILE A 77 -5.06 9.01 -3.08
CA ILE A 77 -6.43 9.46 -2.81
C ILE A 77 -6.56 10.96 -3.02
N ASP A 78 -7.73 11.38 -3.48
CA ASP A 78 -8.07 12.79 -3.52
C ASP A 78 -8.40 13.31 -2.10
N GLY A 79 -7.85 14.46 -1.73
CA GLY A 79 -8.02 15.03 -0.38
C GLY A 79 -9.39 15.65 -0.13
N PHE A 80 -10.16 15.97 -1.20
CA PHE A 80 -11.51 16.50 -1.13
C PHE A 80 -12.54 15.36 -1.12
N SER A 81 -12.62 14.58 -2.19
CA SER A 81 -13.61 13.51 -2.38
C SER A 81 -13.30 12.25 -1.60
N ARG A 82 -12.03 12.06 -1.21
CA ARG A 82 -11.50 10.85 -0.57
C ARG A 82 -11.50 9.60 -1.45
N MET A 83 -11.81 9.75 -2.74
CA MET A 83 -11.81 8.68 -3.72
C MET A 83 -10.38 8.24 -4.07
N ILE A 84 -10.24 6.97 -4.46
CA ILE A 84 -9.00 6.43 -5.00
C ILE A 84 -8.78 7.04 -6.39
N VAL A 85 -7.71 7.81 -6.56
CA VAL A 85 -7.29 8.37 -7.86
C VAL A 85 -6.21 7.52 -8.53
N TYR A 86 -5.55 6.66 -7.75
CA TYR A 86 -4.41 5.88 -8.19
C TYR A 86 -4.24 4.64 -7.32
N LEU A 87 -4.00 3.49 -7.93
CA LEU A 87 -3.68 2.23 -7.22
C LEU A 87 -2.83 1.33 -8.12
N LYS A 88 -1.52 1.26 -7.87
CA LYS A 88 -0.61 0.42 -8.67
C LYS A 88 0.28 -0.45 -7.81
N ALA A 89 0.41 -1.71 -8.20
CA ALA A 89 1.43 -2.60 -7.69
C ALA A 89 2.75 -2.35 -8.43
N ALA A 90 3.85 -2.28 -7.68
CA ALA A 90 5.19 -2.12 -8.24
C ALA A 90 6.20 -3.01 -7.51
N THR A 91 7.19 -3.50 -8.24
CA THR A 91 8.26 -4.38 -7.74
C THR A 91 9.48 -3.61 -7.23
N LYS A 92 9.61 -2.35 -7.63
CA LYS A 92 10.71 -1.47 -7.25
C LYS A 92 10.23 -0.45 -6.23
N ILE A 93 10.88 -0.41 -5.07
CA ILE A 93 10.83 0.77 -4.21
C ILE A 93 11.70 1.83 -4.88
N ASN A 94 11.10 2.65 -5.75
CA ASN A 94 11.73 3.91 -6.12
C ASN A 94 11.68 4.81 -4.88
N ALA A 95 12.66 4.68 -3.99
CA ALA A 95 12.80 5.45 -2.75
C ALA A 95 13.15 6.93 -2.99
N ARG A 96 12.71 7.52 -4.12
CA ARG A 96 13.02 8.90 -4.50
C ARG A 96 11.86 9.88 -4.30
N THR A 97 10.64 9.41 -4.07
CA THR A 97 9.51 10.27 -3.70
C THR A 97 9.41 10.36 -2.19
N GLY A 98 10.39 11.04 -1.58
CA GLY A 98 10.28 11.56 -0.22
C GLY A 98 9.27 12.71 -0.21
N ILE A 99 7.98 12.40 -0.30
CA ILE A 99 6.89 13.35 -0.09
C ILE A 99 6.39 13.11 1.34
N TYR A 100 6.25 14.20 2.09
CA TYR A 100 5.85 14.21 3.49
C TYR A 100 4.62 13.31 3.74
N ASN A 101 4.84 12.14 4.35
CA ASN A 101 3.79 11.19 4.67
C ASN A 101 2.88 11.75 5.76
N TYR A 102 1.75 12.34 5.39
CA TYR A 102 0.66 12.57 6.32
C TYR A 102 -0.21 11.31 6.36
N ARG A 103 -0.01 10.50 7.40
CA ARG A 103 -0.76 9.26 7.62
C ARG A 103 -2.21 9.58 8.00
N ILE A 104 -3.07 9.66 7.00
CA ILE A 104 -4.51 9.90 7.13
C ILE A 104 -5.24 8.55 7.29
N GLU A 105 -6.24 8.47 8.16
CA GLU A 105 -7.18 7.33 8.11
C GLU A 105 -8.10 7.49 6.93
N ARG A 106 -8.43 6.38 6.24
CA ARG A 106 -9.83 5.92 6.04
C ARG A 106 -9.91 4.66 5.14
N PRO A 107 -11.11 4.04 4.95
CA PRO A 107 -11.35 2.58 4.83
C PRO A 107 -10.88 1.94 3.52
N TRP A 108 -10.34 2.70 2.59
CA TRP A 108 -9.82 2.21 1.31
C TRP A 108 -8.72 1.17 1.44
N ARG A 109 -7.90 1.26 2.51
CA ARG A 109 -6.96 0.16 2.79
C ARG A 109 -7.74 -1.13 2.97
N ASP A 110 -8.85 -1.12 3.73
CA ASP A 110 -9.73 -2.28 3.93
C ASP A 110 -10.44 -2.67 2.62
N ASP A 111 -10.78 -1.68 1.77
CA ASP A 111 -11.46 -1.91 0.49
C ASP A 111 -10.64 -2.80 -0.44
N TYR A 112 -9.31 -2.63 -0.56
CA TYR A 112 -8.47 -3.55 -1.35
C TYR A 112 -7.61 -4.49 -0.49
N ASP A 113 -7.72 -4.45 0.85
CA ASP A 113 -6.89 -5.30 1.73
C ASP A 113 -7.18 -6.77 1.51
N HIS A 114 -8.44 -7.11 1.23
CA HIS A 114 -8.86 -8.48 0.95
C HIS A 114 -8.20 -9.04 -0.32
N VAL A 115 -7.94 -8.18 -1.32
CA VAL A 115 -7.14 -8.56 -2.49
C VAL A 115 -5.72 -8.84 -2.05
N LEU A 116 -5.11 -7.96 -1.25
CA LEU A 116 -3.74 -8.19 -0.76
C LEU A 116 -3.64 -9.43 0.14
N ASP A 117 -4.66 -9.73 0.93
CA ASP A 117 -4.75 -10.93 1.76
C ASP A 117 -4.84 -12.19 0.90
N LEU A 118 -5.62 -12.18 -0.18
CA LEU A 118 -5.69 -13.30 -1.12
C LEU A 118 -4.29 -13.65 -1.68
N PHE A 119 -3.57 -12.65 -2.19
CA PHE A 119 -2.21 -12.86 -2.71
C PHE A 119 -1.21 -13.19 -1.61
N SER A 120 -1.33 -12.57 -0.43
CA SER A 120 -0.44 -12.86 0.71
C SER A 120 -0.61 -14.30 1.20
N CYS A 121 -1.85 -14.80 1.31
CA CYS A 121 -2.11 -16.19 1.68
C CYS A 121 -1.55 -17.16 0.64
N LEU A 122 -1.82 -16.91 -0.65
CA LEU A 122 -1.29 -17.73 -1.74
C LEU A 122 0.25 -17.82 -1.69
N PHE A 123 0.94 -16.70 -1.52
CA PHE A 123 2.40 -16.70 -1.50
C PHE A 123 2.96 -17.35 -0.23
N LEU A 124 2.28 -17.22 0.91
CA LEU A 124 2.66 -17.93 2.14
C LEU A 124 2.49 -19.44 1.98
N ASP A 125 1.42 -19.90 1.34
CA ASP A 125 1.19 -21.31 1.06
C ASP A 125 2.27 -21.89 0.13
N LEU A 126 2.65 -21.13 -0.92
CA LEU A 126 3.75 -21.49 -1.82
C LEU A 126 5.13 -21.43 -1.15
N GLU A 127 5.33 -20.60 -0.13
CA GLU A 127 6.56 -20.65 0.68
C GLU A 127 6.57 -21.87 1.60
N ALA A 128 5.41 -22.22 2.16
CA ALA A 128 5.27 -23.33 3.10
C ALA A 128 5.47 -24.70 2.44
N ASP A 129 5.06 -24.86 1.18
CA ASP A 129 5.29 -26.07 0.39
C ASP A 129 6.68 -26.13 -0.27
N GLY A 130 7.44 -25.02 -0.22
CA GLY A 130 8.77 -24.89 -0.80
C GLY A 130 8.80 -24.57 -2.30
N THR A 131 7.65 -24.31 -2.92
CA THR A 131 7.51 -23.94 -4.34
C THR A 131 8.08 -22.54 -4.61
N LEU A 132 7.91 -21.61 -3.67
CA LEU A 132 8.39 -20.23 -3.75
C LEU A 132 9.55 -20.01 -2.77
N ASN A 133 10.70 -19.59 -3.31
CA ASN A 133 11.82 -19.11 -2.49
C ASN A 133 12.00 -17.58 -2.67
N PRO A 134 11.62 -16.74 -1.69
CA PRO A 134 11.72 -15.28 -1.79
C PRO A 134 13.17 -14.77 -1.77
N ASP A 135 14.14 -15.59 -1.37
CA ASP A 135 15.57 -15.26 -1.40
C ASP A 135 16.21 -15.54 -2.78
N ASN A 136 15.50 -16.25 -3.67
CA ASN A 136 15.98 -16.57 -5.01
C ASN A 136 15.42 -15.58 -6.05
N GLU A 137 16.32 -14.91 -6.78
CA GLU A 137 15.97 -13.91 -7.80
C GLU A 137 15.14 -14.49 -8.96
N VAL A 138 15.37 -15.76 -9.35
CA VAL A 138 14.60 -16.43 -10.41
C VAL A 138 13.16 -16.66 -9.97
N HIS A 139 12.96 -17.12 -8.72
CA HIS A 139 11.63 -17.31 -8.16
C HIS A 139 10.89 -15.98 -8.00
N LEU A 140 11.58 -14.90 -7.60
CA LEU A 140 11.00 -13.56 -7.54
C LEU A 140 10.63 -13.03 -8.92
N PHE A 141 11.48 -13.24 -9.92
CA PHE A 141 11.18 -12.88 -11.29
C PHE A 141 9.93 -13.60 -11.81
N ALA A 142 9.88 -14.94 -11.68
CA ALA A 142 8.74 -15.77 -12.07
C ALA A 142 7.45 -15.37 -11.32
N LEU A 143 7.57 -15.06 -10.02
CA LEU A 143 6.47 -14.57 -9.20
C LEU A 143 5.95 -13.24 -9.72
N HIS A 144 6.84 -12.28 -10.01
CA HIS A 144 6.47 -10.95 -10.52
C HIS A 144 5.84 -11.06 -11.91
N TRP A 145 6.46 -11.82 -12.81
CA TRP A 145 5.94 -12.08 -14.15
C TRP A 145 4.51 -12.63 -14.11
N THR A 146 4.29 -13.63 -13.25
CA THR A 146 3.01 -14.34 -13.18
C THR A 146 1.95 -13.54 -12.43
N TYR A 147 2.27 -13.00 -11.26
CA TYR A 147 1.26 -12.50 -10.32
C TYR A 147 1.12 -10.98 -10.29
N LEU A 148 2.12 -10.21 -10.73
CA LEU A 148 2.01 -8.74 -10.76
C LEU A 148 0.88 -8.27 -11.70
N PRO A 149 0.72 -8.80 -12.93
CA PRO A 149 -0.41 -8.42 -13.80
C PRO A 149 -1.75 -8.82 -13.20
N GLN A 150 -1.81 -9.95 -12.51
CA GLN A 150 -3.04 -10.42 -11.86
C GLN A 150 -3.43 -9.54 -10.70
N LEU A 151 -2.48 -9.19 -9.84
CA LEU A 151 -2.68 -8.25 -8.75
C LEU A 151 -3.16 -6.91 -9.30
N GLN A 152 -2.54 -6.39 -10.35
CA GLN A 152 -2.94 -5.13 -10.96
C GLN A 152 -4.38 -5.17 -11.51
N ARG A 153 -4.82 -6.28 -12.10
CA ARG A 153 -6.22 -6.47 -12.56
C ARG A 153 -7.21 -6.44 -11.41
N HIS A 154 -6.91 -7.10 -10.29
CA HIS A 154 -7.80 -7.08 -9.13
C HIS A 154 -7.84 -5.69 -8.47
N LEU A 155 -6.73 -4.94 -8.50
CA LEU A 155 -6.68 -3.57 -8.01
C LEU A 155 -7.42 -2.57 -8.92
N ALA A 156 -7.49 -2.83 -10.23
CA ALA A 156 -8.18 -1.97 -11.19
C ALA A 156 -9.69 -1.84 -10.92
N ILE A 157 -10.31 -2.87 -10.34
CA ILE A 157 -11.74 -2.86 -9.94
C ILE A 157 -12.05 -1.69 -8.99
N PHE A 158 -11.09 -1.29 -8.15
CA PHE A 158 -11.27 -0.17 -7.22
C PHE A 158 -11.02 1.21 -7.85
N GLN A 159 -10.51 1.26 -9.08
CA GLN A 159 -10.31 2.50 -9.82
C GLN A 159 -11.50 2.85 -10.71
N GLU A 160 -12.36 1.88 -11.02
CA GLU A 160 -13.56 2.07 -11.85
C GLU A 160 -14.71 2.79 -11.12
N VAL A 161 -14.46 3.37 -9.94
CA VAL A 161 -15.49 4.03 -9.15
C VAL A 161 -15.81 5.43 -9.70
N ASP A 162 -16.61 5.38 -10.77
CA ASP A 162 -17.69 6.21 -11.27
C ASP A 162 -17.55 7.74 -11.38
N ASP A 163 -17.62 8.18 -12.64
CA ASP A 163 -18.12 9.50 -13.07
C ASP A 163 -19.53 9.82 -12.51
N ASP A 164 -20.22 8.84 -11.91
CA ASP A 164 -21.58 8.93 -11.35
C ASP A 164 -21.63 9.53 -9.93
N TYR A 165 -20.48 9.77 -9.27
CA TYR A 165 -20.47 10.35 -7.91
C TYR A 165 -20.88 11.83 -7.83
N GLY A 166 -21.25 12.45 -8.96
CA GLY A 166 -21.68 13.85 -9.01
C GLY A 166 -20.61 14.84 -8.54
N VAL A 167 -19.35 14.39 -8.45
CA VAL A 167 -18.19 15.20 -8.11
C VAL A 167 -17.74 15.91 -9.37
N ASP A 168 -17.75 17.24 -9.34
CA ASP A 168 -17.17 18.05 -10.42
C ASP A 168 -15.65 17.89 -10.43
N TRP A 169 -15.17 16.93 -11.22
CA TRP A 169 -13.75 16.63 -11.37
C TRP A 169 -12.99 17.69 -12.17
N GLU A 170 -13.65 18.64 -12.83
CA GLU A 170 -12.94 19.68 -13.59
C GLU A 170 -12.25 20.66 -12.64
N GLY A 171 -12.85 20.95 -11.49
CA GLY A 171 -12.32 21.89 -10.50
C GLY A 171 -12.01 23.27 -11.13
N PRO A 172 -11.49 24.24 -10.36
CA PRO A 172 -10.90 25.42 -10.97
C PRO A 172 -9.59 25.03 -11.67
N HIS A 173 -9.47 25.30 -12.97
CA HIS A 173 -8.25 25.04 -13.73
C HIS A 173 -7.05 25.74 -13.08
N SER A 174 -6.07 24.98 -12.60
CA SER A 174 -4.77 25.52 -12.20
C SER A 174 -4.03 26.02 -13.45
N CYS A 175 -3.45 27.21 -13.40
CA CYS A 175 -2.71 27.81 -14.51
C CYS A 175 -1.39 27.11 -14.88
N GLU A 176 -1.11 25.92 -14.33
CA GLU A 176 0.13 25.17 -14.58
C GLU A 176 -0.23 23.75 -15.05
N GLU A 177 0.05 23.46 -16.33
CA GLU A 177 -0.22 22.20 -17.03
C GLU A 177 0.91 21.15 -16.86
N GLU A 178 1.85 21.33 -15.94
CA GLU A 178 2.91 20.34 -15.73
C GLU A 178 2.38 19.12 -14.97
N GLY A 179 1.75 18.21 -15.72
CA GLY A 179 1.34 16.90 -15.22
C GLY A 179 2.55 16.14 -14.67
N VAL A 180 2.43 15.59 -13.46
CA VAL A 180 3.47 14.74 -12.87
C VAL A 180 3.49 13.40 -13.62
N THR A 181 4.57 13.12 -14.35
CA THR A 181 4.74 11.83 -15.02
C THR A 181 4.92 10.72 -13.97
N ILE A 182 3.99 9.78 -13.92
CA ILE A 182 4.10 8.59 -13.07
C ILE A 182 5.08 7.61 -13.73
N PRO A 183 6.17 7.19 -13.06
CA PRO A 183 7.12 6.26 -13.65
C PRO A 183 6.45 4.91 -13.94
N GLU A 184 6.71 4.34 -15.12
CA GLU A 184 6.29 2.98 -15.45
C GLU A 184 6.92 1.97 -14.48
N VAL A 185 6.16 0.91 -14.17
CA VAL A 185 6.60 -0.18 -13.30
C VAL A 185 7.69 -0.97 -14.03
N GLN A 186 8.95 -0.78 -13.63
CA GLN A 186 10.08 -1.52 -14.18
C GLN A 186 10.21 -2.86 -13.48
N LEU A 187 10.16 -3.97 -14.23
CA LEU A 187 10.57 -5.28 -13.74
C LEU A 187 12.07 -5.25 -13.43
N THR A 188 12.48 -5.97 -12.39
CA THR A 188 13.85 -5.94 -11.86
C THR A 188 14.90 -6.55 -12.79
N LEU A 189 14.47 -7.32 -13.80
CA LEU A 189 15.35 -7.95 -14.79
C LEU A 189 15.07 -7.34 -16.17
N GLU A 190 16.09 -6.77 -16.81
CA GLU A 190 16.02 -6.35 -18.20
C GLU A 190 16.13 -7.59 -19.11
N LEU A 191 14.99 -8.17 -19.46
CA LEU A 191 14.92 -9.28 -20.40
C LEU A 191 15.10 -8.79 -21.83
N THR A 192 15.74 -9.62 -22.65
CA THR A 192 15.75 -9.43 -24.11
C THR A 192 14.37 -9.79 -24.69
N ASN A 193 14.01 -9.20 -25.84
CA ASN A 193 12.72 -9.48 -26.50
C ASN A 193 12.53 -10.96 -26.87
N GLU A 194 13.63 -11.71 -27.04
CA GLU A 194 13.61 -13.15 -27.34
C GLU A 194 13.26 -13.99 -26.11
N GLU A 195 13.75 -13.60 -24.92
CA GLU A 195 13.40 -14.24 -23.64
C GLU A 195 11.95 -13.92 -23.25
N ILE A 196 11.44 -12.73 -23.58
CA ILE A 196 10.02 -12.40 -23.39
C ILE A 196 9.12 -13.31 -24.25
N ALA A 197 9.55 -13.62 -25.47
CA ALA A 197 8.78 -14.44 -26.40
C ALA A 197 8.76 -15.94 -26.05
N SER A 198 9.74 -16.42 -25.27
CA SER A 198 9.78 -17.82 -24.81
C SER A 198 9.00 -18.07 -23.52
N LEU A 199 8.66 -17.02 -22.77
CA LEU A 199 7.91 -17.14 -21.52
C LEU A 199 6.42 -17.39 -21.77
N PRO A 200 5.77 -18.22 -20.93
CA PRO A 200 4.32 -18.38 -20.97
C PRO A 200 3.60 -17.05 -20.67
N HIS A 201 2.52 -16.80 -21.41
CA HIS A 201 1.73 -15.58 -21.26
C HIS A 201 1.05 -15.51 -19.88
N PRO A 202 1.28 -14.44 -19.09
CA PRO A 202 0.75 -14.34 -17.72
C PRO A 202 -0.76 -14.01 -17.65
N GLU A 203 -1.42 -13.83 -18.80
CA GLU A 203 -2.85 -13.52 -18.91
C GLU A 203 -3.74 -14.75 -18.77
N VAL A 204 -3.72 -15.36 -17.58
CA VAL A 204 -4.61 -16.48 -17.23
C VAL A 204 -5.44 -16.19 -15.98
N PRO A 205 -6.53 -16.94 -15.75
CA PRO A 205 -7.24 -16.92 -14.47
C PRO A 205 -6.30 -17.32 -13.32
N LEU A 206 -6.55 -16.76 -12.12
CA LEU A 206 -5.73 -17.01 -10.92
C LEU A 206 -5.60 -18.51 -10.57
N LEU A 207 -6.58 -19.34 -10.93
CA LEU A 207 -6.50 -20.78 -10.71
C LEU A 207 -5.36 -21.45 -11.49
N ASN A 208 -5.01 -20.92 -12.67
CA ASN A 208 -4.00 -21.48 -13.56
C ASN A 208 -2.63 -20.81 -13.39
N SER A 209 -2.53 -19.80 -12.52
CA SER A 209 -1.30 -19.03 -12.32
C SER A 209 -0.16 -19.86 -11.76
N VAL A 210 -0.47 -20.85 -10.92
CA VAL A 210 0.56 -21.72 -10.33
C VAL A 210 1.28 -22.52 -11.40
N GLN A 211 0.57 -23.00 -12.43
CA GLN A 211 1.20 -23.72 -13.53
C GLN A 211 2.15 -22.81 -14.32
N ILE A 212 1.72 -21.58 -14.63
CA ILE A 212 2.58 -20.59 -15.30
C ILE A 212 3.81 -20.24 -14.47
N TYR A 213 3.63 -20.11 -13.16
CA TYR A 213 4.75 -19.90 -12.25
C TYR A 213 5.75 -21.06 -12.34
N LEU A 214 5.28 -22.31 -12.30
CA LEU A 214 6.15 -23.48 -12.42
C LEU A 214 6.85 -23.54 -13.79
N ASP A 215 6.15 -23.19 -14.86
CA ASP A 215 6.69 -23.16 -16.22
C ASP A 215 7.72 -22.02 -16.41
N THR A 216 7.69 -20.98 -15.58
CA THR A 216 8.65 -19.86 -15.63
C THR A 216 9.87 -20.04 -14.72
N VAL A 217 9.77 -20.91 -13.70
CA VAL A 217 10.90 -21.24 -12.81
C VAL A 217 11.81 -22.32 -13.42
N ASN A 218 11.26 -23.23 -14.23
CA ASN A 218 11.99 -24.32 -14.89
C ASN A 218 12.73 -23.86 -16.16
#